data_AF-A0AA37UHQ1-F1
#
_entry.id   AF-A0AA37UHQ1-F1
#
_cell.length_a   1.000
_cell.length_b   1.000
_cell.length_c   1.000
_cell.angle_alpha   90.00
_cell.angle_beta   90.00
_cell.angle_gamma   90.00
#
_symmetry.space_group_name_H-M   'P 1'
#
loop_
_entity.id
_entity.type
_entity.pdbx_description
1 polymer ?
#
loop_
_entity_poly.entity_id
_entity_poly.type
_entity_poly.pdbx_seq_one_letter_code
_entity_poly.pdbx_strand_id
1 'polypeptide(L)'
;MAGPAHYPWDPSRRYRMAPPARNASSDAMIAGCEAVGITATDAPVALNTEDRQQPHFGLRQACVNSGSCHQGCRAAAKVSMDTTYLPFAVAHGAEIRPDATVTGIELDARGRVAAVVYVQDGRELRQRCAALVLAAGAVETPRLLLHTGLANGSGQVGRNFMAHPSVQVWGRFDTPMRSHRGYPSSIISEDMVRPAGADFAGGYLMQNLGVMPLTFATTLVRGGGLWGPALTGAMDDYAYYSGAGINGECLPSERNRLTLADEADALGVPRARIDFTTGSNEDAITAHAVPVLRSILEAAGARSTMVLDRTAHTIGTCRMGDDPATSVVDPHGRSWDVPNLWISDNSTFPSSLTANPALTIMALSLRTADAMLAA
;
A
#
# COMPACT_ATOMS: atom_id res chain seq x y z
N MET A 1 -10.54 -1.55 14.07
CA MET A 1 -10.78 -0.60 12.96
C MET A 1 -12.02 0.22 13.27
N ALA A 2 -12.03 1.46 12.80
CA ALA A 2 -13.19 2.32 12.71
C ALA A 2 -13.85 2.16 11.34
N GLY A 3 -15.16 2.35 11.24
CA GLY A 3 -15.89 2.25 9.97
C GLY A 3 -17.39 2.52 10.13
N PRO A 4 -18.15 2.56 9.03
CA PRO A 4 -19.55 2.96 9.02
C PRO A 4 -20.44 1.94 9.74
N ALA A 5 -21.55 2.41 10.31
CA ALA A 5 -22.54 1.51 10.93
C ALA A 5 -23.17 0.55 9.92
N HIS A 6 -23.29 0.97 8.66
CA HIS A 6 -23.80 0.17 7.55
C HIS A 6 -22.80 0.18 6.39
N TYR A 7 -22.38 -1.01 5.96
CA TYR A 7 -21.48 -1.18 4.82
C TYR A 7 -22.28 -1.71 3.61
N PRO A 8 -22.50 -0.90 2.56
CA PRO A 8 -23.45 -1.24 1.48
C PRO A 8 -23.10 -2.53 0.72
N TRP A 9 -21.81 -2.83 0.56
CA TRP A 9 -21.35 -3.98 -0.24
C TRP A 9 -21.19 -5.27 0.57
N ASP A 10 -21.26 -5.21 1.90
CA ASP A 10 -21.25 -6.37 2.79
C ASP A 10 -22.03 -6.08 4.07
N PRO A 11 -23.33 -6.44 4.12
CA PRO A 11 -24.19 -6.22 5.28
C PRO A 11 -23.77 -7.00 6.53
N SER A 12 -22.86 -7.97 6.43
CA SER A 12 -22.32 -8.71 7.57
C SER A 12 -21.18 -7.98 8.27
N ARG A 13 -20.58 -6.99 7.59
CA ARG A 13 -19.40 -6.28 8.08
C ARG A 13 -19.73 -5.42 9.28
N ARG A 14 -18.89 -5.51 10.33
CA ARG A 14 -19.02 -4.74 11.56
C ARG A 14 -17.69 -4.10 11.92
N TYR A 15 -17.76 -2.92 12.52
CA TYR A 15 -16.59 -2.19 13.00
C TYR A 15 -16.70 -1.94 14.50
N ARG A 16 -15.55 -1.90 15.15
CA ARG A 16 -15.48 -1.72 16.60
C ARG A 16 -15.77 -0.27 17.02
N MET A 17 -15.45 0.68 16.14
CA MET A 17 -15.57 2.10 16.42
C MET A 17 -16.29 2.79 15.25
N ALA A 18 -16.95 3.91 15.55
CA ALA A 18 -17.56 4.79 14.56
C ALA A 18 -16.50 5.37 13.60
N PRO A 19 -16.86 5.79 12.37
CA PRO A 19 -15.91 6.36 11.42
C PRO A 19 -15.33 7.69 11.94
N PRO A 20 -14.15 8.12 11.45
CA PRO A 20 -13.60 9.42 11.81
C PRO A 20 -14.50 10.56 11.31
N ALA A 21 -14.39 11.71 11.97
CA ALA A 21 -15.09 12.91 11.52
C ALA A 21 -14.66 13.28 10.09
N ARG A 22 -15.65 13.42 9.21
CA ARG A 22 -15.47 13.84 7.83
C ARG A 22 -14.88 15.25 7.76
N ASN A 23 -14.07 15.48 6.72
CA ASN A 23 -13.58 16.81 6.33
C ASN A 23 -14.38 17.31 5.12
N ALA A 24 -14.17 18.56 4.71
CA ALA A 24 -14.87 19.13 3.57
C ALA A 24 -14.65 18.32 2.27
N SER A 25 -13.46 17.74 2.07
CA SER A 25 -13.18 16.86 0.93
C SER A 25 -14.03 15.59 0.92
N SER A 26 -14.33 15.04 2.11
CA SER A 26 -15.20 13.87 2.29
C SER A 26 -16.64 14.24 2.02
N ASP A 27 -17.10 15.36 2.55
CA ASP A 27 -18.46 15.86 2.35
C ASP A 27 -18.71 16.17 0.86
N ALA A 28 -17.74 16.75 0.17
CA ALA A 28 -17.78 16.96 -1.27
C ALA A 28 -17.87 15.63 -2.04
N MET A 29 -17.03 14.64 -1.71
CA MET A 29 -17.06 13.33 -2.38
C MET A 29 -18.41 12.64 -2.21
N ILE A 30 -18.94 12.57 -0.98
CA ILE A 30 -20.19 11.83 -0.75
C ILE A 30 -21.38 12.52 -1.41
N ALA A 31 -21.44 13.86 -1.38
CA ALA A 31 -22.48 14.62 -2.08
C ALA A 31 -22.37 14.47 -3.61
N GLY A 32 -21.15 14.49 -4.14
CA GLY A 32 -20.90 14.26 -5.57
C GLY A 32 -21.33 12.86 -6.01
N CYS A 33 -20.99 11.83 -5.24
CA CYS A 33 -21.42 10.46 -5.48
C CYS A 33 -22.95 10.34 -5.47
N GLU A 34 -23.62 10.91 -4.45
CA GLU A 34 -25.09 10.92 -4.36
C GLU A 34 -25.73 11.59 -5.59
N ALA A 35 -25.21 12.74 -6.01
CA ALA A 35 -25.74 13.49 -7.15
C ALA A 35 -25.62 12.74 -8.50
N VAL A 36 -24.63 11.86 -8.65
CA VAL A 36 -24.43 11.06 -9.87
C VAL A 36 -24.92 9.62 -9.74
N GLY A 37 -25.57 9.27 -8.63
CA GLY A 37 -26.13 7.94 -8.40
C GLY A 37 -25.09 6.84 -8.12
N ILE A 38 -23.94 7.20 -7.56
CA ILE A 38 -22.90 6.25 -7.12
C ILE A 38 -23.02 6.06 -5.61
N THR A 39 -23.01 4.80 -5.17
CA THR A 39 -23.03 4.46 -3.75
C THR A 39 -21.69 4.83 -3.12
N ALA A 40 -21.72 5.54 -1.99
CA ALA A 40 -20.54 5.85 -1.21
C ALA A 40 -20.84 5.80 0.29
N THR A 41 -19.82 5.50 1.10
CA THR A 41 -19.93 5.47 2.57
C THR A 41 -18.59 5.83 3.22
N ASP A 42 -18.57 5.94 4.54
CA ASP A 42 -17.32 6.12 5.27
C ASP A 42 -16.38 4.93 5.06
N ALA A 43 -15.11 5.24 4.89
CA ALA A 43 -14.06 4.25 4.71
C ALA A 43 -13.83 3.45 6.00
N PRO A 44 -13.69 2.12 5.90
CA PRO A 44 -13.10 1.31 6.95
C PRO A 44 -11.62 1.67 7.13
N VAL A 45 -11.23 2.08 8.34
CA VAL A 45 -9.88 2.61 8.58
C VAL A 45 -9.24 2.03 9.84
N ALA A 46 -7.93 1.82 9.74
CA ALA A 46 -7.08 1.42 10.86
C ALA A 46 -6.68 2.66 11.68
N LEU A 47 -7.67 3.23 12.36
CA LEU A 47 -7.58 4.48 13.12
C LEU A 47 -8.45 4.37 14.38
N ASN A 48 -8.01 4.94 15.49
CA ASN A 48 -8.81 5.10 16.71
C ASN A 48 -9.66 6.37 16.63
N THR A 49 -10.96 6.26 16.85
CA THR A 49 -11.89 7.40 16.97
C THR A 49 -12.33 7.66 18.40
N GLU A 50 -11.86 6.82 19.33
CA GLU A 50 -11.96 6.97 20.77
C GLU A 50 -10.60 6.64 21.40
N ASP A 51 -10.35 7.17 22.61
CA ASP A 51 -9.16 6.86 23.38
C ASP A 51 -9.12 5.35 23.70
N ARG A 52 -7.94 4.74 23.52
CA ARG A 52 -7.79 3.30 23.67
C ARG A 52 -6.49 2.95 24.36
N GLN A 53 -6.60 2.15 25.42
CA GLN A 53 -5.44 1.48 26.00
C GLN A 53 -4.98 0.33 25.09
N GLN A 54 -3.71 0.39 24.69
CA GLN A 54 -3.06 -0.62 23.88
C GLN A 54 -2.07 -1.41 24.75
N PRO A 55 -2.23 -2.74 24.86
CA PRO A 55 -1.27 -3.59 25.56
C PRO A 55 0.17 -3.32 25.12
N HIS A 56 1.08 -3.21 26.09
CA HIS A 56 2.52 -2.99 25.90
C HIS A 56 2.93 -1.69 25.20
N PHE A 57 1.98 -0.77 24.95
CA PHE A 57 2.27 0.56 24.42
C PHE A 57 1.75 1.68 25.34
N GLY A 58 0.52 1.53 25.85
CA GLY A 58 -0.15 2.54 26.67
C GLY A 58 -1.31 3.23 25.94
N LEU A 59 -1.63 4.46 26.34
CA LEU A 59 -2.78 5.19 25.80
C LEU A 59 -2.51 5.64 24.37
N ARG A 60 -3.38 5.21 23.46
CA ARG A 60 -3.48 5.73 22.09
C ARG A 60 -4.71 6.60 22.02
N GLN A 61 -4.52 7.90 21.73
CA GLN A 61 -5.61 8.86 21.76
C GLN A 61 -6.55 8.68 20.56
N ALA A 62 -7.77 9.21 20.69
CA ALA A 62 -8.67 9.40 19.57
C ALA A 62 -8.04 10.28 18.48
N CYS A 63 -8.43 10.06 17.23
CA CYS A 63 -7.97 10.88 16.11
C CYS A 63 -8.37 12.35 16.31
N VAL A 64 -7.37 13.23 16.30
CA VAL A 64 -7.56 14.69 16.39
C VAL A 64 -7.71 15.37 15.02
N ASN A 65 -7.94 14.58 13.96
CA ASN A 65 -8.13 15.04 12.58
C ASN A 65 -6.99 15.93 12.02
N SER A 66 -5.75 15.66 12.44
CA SER A 66 -4.57 16.50 12.14
C SER A 66 -4.17 16.56 10.66
N GLY A 67 -4.57 15.58 9.83
CA GLY A 67 -4.13 15.51 8.45
C GLY A 67 -2.79 14.83 8.18
N SER A 68 -1.99 14.61 9.22
CA SER A 68 -0.60 14.14 9.11
C SER A 68 -0.47 12.63 8.92
N CYS A 69 -1.51 11.94 8.44
CA CYS A 69 -1.58 10.48 8.38
C CYS A 69 -0.41 9.85 7.58
N HIS A 70 0.11 10.56 6.59
CA HIS A 70 1.24 10.13 5.77
C HIS A 70 2.61 10.49 6.37
N GLN A 71 2.68 11.46 7.29
CA GLN A 71 3.92 11.97 7.89
C GLN A 71 4.15 11.46 9.32
N GLY A 72 3.17 10.77 9.91
CA GLY A 72 3.20 10.28 11.27
C GLY A 72 2.03 10.81 12.10
N CYS A 73 1.50 9.97 12.99
CA CYS A 73 0.37 10.31 13.83
C CYS A 73 0.85 10.69 15.23
N ARG A 74 0.86 12.00 15.53
CA ARG A 74 1.30 12.52 16.84
C ARG A 74 0.45 12.02 18.00
N ALA A 75 -0.82 11.71 17.76
CA ALA A 75 -1.77 11.21 18.75
C ALA A 75 -1.69 9.68 18.95
N ALA A 76 -0.82 8.98 18.21
CA ALA A 76 -0.80 7.52 18.11
C ALA A 76 -2.16 6.89 17.71
N ALA A 77 -3.08 7.68 17.14
CA ALA A 77 -4.42 7.25 16.76
C ALA A 77 -4.40 6.34 15.53
N LYS A 78 -3.52 6.60 14.55
CA LYS A 78 -3.30 5.72 13.39
C LYS A 78 -2.74 4.40 13.89
N VAL A 79 -3.32 3.28 13.44
CA VAL A 79 -2.82 1.95 13.75
C VAL A 79 -1.57 1.70 12.90
N SER A 80 -0.43 1.82 13.55
CA SER A 80 0.89 1.61 12.97
C SER A 80 1.64 0.54 13.78
N MET A 81 2.65 -0.09 13.17
CA MET A 81 3.32 -1.24 13.81
C MET A 81 4.10 -0.84 15.06
N ASP A 82 4.67 0.37 15.09
CA ASP A 82 5.34 0.98 16.25
C ASP A 82 4.41 1.23 17.44
N THR A 83 3.09 1.34 17.20
CA THR A 83 2.09 1.54 18.25
C THR A 83 1.28 0.27 18.56
N THR A 84 1.59 -0.86 17.93
CA THR A 84 0.83 -2.11 18.07
C THR A 84 1.72 -3.36 18.16
N TYR A 85 2.10 -3.94 17.03
CA TYR A 85 2.76 -5.24 16.98
C TYR A 85 4.22 -5.20 17.46
N LEU A 86 4.98 -4.11 17.22
CA LEU A 86 6.38 -4.03 17.65
C LEU A 86 6.53 -3.97 19.18
N PRO A 87 5.83 -3.08 19.91
CA PRO A 87 5.87 -3.09 21.39
C PRO A 87 5.37 -4.42 21.96
N PHE A 88 4.34 -5.01 21.37
CA PHE A 88 3.83 -6.33 21.76
C PHE A 88 4.91 -7.41 21.60
N ALA A 89 5.60 -7.45 20.45
CA ALA A 89 6.67 -8.41 20.19
C ALA A 89 7.84 -8.26 21.17
N VAL A 90 8.29 -7.02 21.41
CA VAL A 90 9.38 -6.73 22.37
C VAL A 90 9.02 -7.16 23.78
N ALA A 91 7.77 -6.90 24.21
CA ALA A 91 7.31 -7.35 25.52
C ALA A 91 7.26 -8.88 25.69
N HIS A 92 7.30 -9.62 24.57
CA HIS A 92 7.37 -11.09 24.53
C HIS A 92 8.73 -11.63 24.10
N GLY A 93 9.79 -10.80 24.19
CA GLY A 93 11.17 -11.23 24.02
C GLY A 93 11.76 -11.03 22.62
N ALA A 94 11.05 -10.38 21.69
CA ALA A 94 11.65 -9.99 20.42
C ALA A 94 12.71 -8.89 20.61
N GLU A 95 13.82 -9.00 19.89
CA GLU A 95 14.84 -7.96 19.79
C GLU A 95 14.66 -7.20 18.47
N ILE A 96 14.67 -5.87 18.53
CA ILE A 96 14.63 -5.00 17.34
C ILE A 96 15.99 -4.31 17.20
N ARG A 97 16.66 -4.54 16.08
CA ARG A 97 17.92 -3.87 15.71
C ARG A 97 17.66 -2.89 14.56
N PRO A 98 17.52 -1.58 14.83
CA PRO A 98 17.46 -0.59 13.75
C PRO A 98 18.81 -0.49 13.04
N ASP A 99 18.80 0.07 11.83
CA ASP A 99 20.02 0.32 11.04
C ASP A 99 20.88 -0.94 10.79
N ALA A 100 20.23 -2.11 10.74
CA ALA A 100 20.83 -3.42 10.48
C ALA A 100 20.38 -3.95 9.11
N THR A 101 21.07 -3.53 8.05
CA THR A 101 20.70 -3.89 6.67
C THR A 101 21.23 -5.26 6.31
N VAL A 102 20.33 -6.23 6.08
CA VAL A 102 20.69 -7.58 5.62
C VAL A 102 21.22 -7.51 4.18
N THR A 103 22.42 -8.04 3.97
CA THR A 103 23.10 -8.09 2.66
C THR A 103 23.31 -9.51 2.16
N GLY A 104 23.20 -10.53 3.01
CA GLY A 104 23.40 -11.93 2.61
C GLY A 104 22.66 -12.94 3.49
N ILE A 105 22.52 -14.15 2.96
CA ILE A 105 21.89 -15.30 3.62
C ILE A 105 22.81 -16.50 3.41
N GLU A 106 23.11 -17.22 4.49
CA GLU A 106 23.92 -18.43 4.43
C GLU A 106 23.06 -19.69 4.57
N LEU A 107 23.39 -20.72 3.80
CA LEU A 107 22.77 -22.04 3.91
C LEU A 107 23.70 -23.05 4.60
N ASP A 108 23.12 -24.02 5.31
CA ASP A 108 23.80 -25.23 5.77
C ASP A 108 23.96 -26.25 4.63
N ALA A 109 24.69 -27.33 4.88
CA ALA A 109 24.91 -28.41 3.91
C ALA A 109 23.63 -29.14 3.47
N ARG A 110 22.48 -28.90 4.13
CA ARG A 110 21.17 -29.45 3.80
C ARG A 110 20.29 -28.44 3.04
N GLY A 111 20.84 -27.29 2.66
CA GLY A 111 20.12 -26.24 1.93
C GLY A 111 19.16 -25.41 2.80
N ARG A 112 19.29 -25.45 4.14
CA ARG A 112 18.47 -24.63 5.05
C ARG A 112 19.22 -23.37 5.43
N VAL A 113 18.53 -22.26 5.68
CA VAL A 113 19.13 -21.04 6.22
C VAL A 113 19.81 -21.35 7.56
N ALA A 114 21.08 -20.97 7.68
CA ALA A 114 21.89 -21.09 8.88
C ALA A 114 22.11 -19.74 9.57
N ALA A 115 22.25 -18.66 8.79
CA ALA A 115 22.45 -17.31 9.29
C ALA A 115 22.07 -16.24 8.26
N VAL A 116 21.84 -15.03 8.76
CA VAL A 116 21.83 -13.80 7.95
C VAL A 116 23.11 -13.00 8.18
N VAL A 117 23.58 -12.37 7.12
CA VAL A 117 24.69 -11.42 7.12
C VAL A 117 24.11 -10.02 6.94
N TYR A 118 24.47 -9.10 7.83
CA TYR A 118 23.95 -7.74 7.82
C TYR A 118 25.04 -6.73 8.19
N VAL A 119 24.87 -5.50 7.72
CA VAL A 119 25.74 -4.38 8.06
C VAL A 119 25.05 -3.49 9.09
N GLN A 120 25.76 -3.16 10.17
CA GLN A 120 25.35 -2.20 11.19
C GLN A 120 26.57 -1.42 11.66
N ASP A 121 26.45 -0.09 11.78
CA ASP A 121 27.56 0.81 12.15
C ASP A 121 28.83 0.61 11.30
N GLY A 122 28.65 0.34 10.00
CA GLY A 122 29.73 0.08 9.05
C GLY A 122 30.44 -1.27 9.22
N ARG A 123 29.92 -2.16 10.07
CA ARG A 123 30.50 -3.49 10.32
C ARG A 123 29.59 -4.59 9.79
N GLU A 124 30.19 -5.57 9.14
CA GLU A 124 29.50 -6.81 8.80
C GLU A 124 29.36 -7.69 10.05
N LEU A 125 28.14 -8.13 10.31
CA LEU A 125 27.75 -8.96 11.44
C LEU A 125 26.97 -10.18 10.94
N ARG A 126 26.96 -11.23 11.77
CA ARG A 126 26.31 -12.51 11.45
C ARG A 126 25.36 -12.90 12.55
N GLN A 127 24.12 -13.25 12.19
CA GLN A 127 23.11 -13.73 13.12
C GLN A 127 22.64 -15.11 12.68
N ARG A 128 22.98 -16.14 13.47
CA ARG A 128 22.43 -17.48 13.27
C ARG A 128 20.93 -17.48 13.56
N CYS A 129 20.17 -18.24 12.77
CA CYS A 129 18.74 -18.41 12.95
C CYS A 129 18.30 -19.84 12.60
N ALA A 130 17.25 -20.32 13.27
CA ALA A 130 16.63 -21.63 12.96
C ALA A 130 15.61 -21.53 11.82
N ALA A 131 15.03 -20.35 11.63
CA ALA A 131 14.12 -20.00 10.55
C ALA A 131 14.32 -18.53 10.16
N LEU A 132 14.02 -18.19 8.92
CA LEU A 132 14.09 -16.84 8.39
C LEU A 132 12.74 -16.44 7.78
N VAL A 133 12.24 -15.27 8.16
CA VAL A 133 11.06 -14.65 7.54
C VAL A 133 11.51 -13.36 6.86
N LEU A 134 11.36 -13.26 5.55
CA LEU A 134 11.58 -12.03 4.79
C LEU A 134 10.31 -11.20 4.79
N ALA A 135 10.42 -9.93 5.19
CA ALA A 135 9.33 -8.97 5.23
C ALA A 135 9.80 -7.57 4.78
N ALA A 136 10.71 -7.53 3.79
CA ALA A 136 11.35 -6.30 3.31
C ALA A 136 10.55 -5.62 2.17
N GLY A 137 9.38 -6.15 1.83
CA GLY A 137 8.45 -5.61 0.85
C GLY A 137 8.78 -6.01 -0.58
N ALA A 138 7.88 -5.67 -1.51
CA ALA A 138 7.94 -6.01 -2.93
C ALA A 138 9.12 -5.43 -3.73
N VAL A 139 10.12 -4.83 -3.09
CA VAL A 139 11.35 -4.34 -3.74
C VAL A 139 12.58 -4.97 -3.09
N GLU A 140 12.75 -4.84 -1.78
CA GLU A 140 13.97 -5.32 -1.13
C GLU A 140 13.97 -6.84 -0.89
N THR A 141 12.81 -7.47 -0.68
CA THR A 141 12.70 -8.95 -0.60
C THR A 141 13.18 -9.62 -1.90
N PRO A 142 12.62 -9.33 -3.09
CA PRO A 142 13.09 -9.95 -4.32
C PRO A 142 14.53 -9.53 -4.67
N ARG A 143 14.94 -8.30 -4.35
CA ARG A 143 16.32 -7.84 -4.59
C ARG A 143 17.34 -8.67 -3.81
N LEU A 144 17.10 -8.90 -2.52
CA LEU A 144 17.97 -9.74 -1.68
C LEU A 144 18.00 -11.19 -2.19
N LEU A 145 16.84 -11.76 -2.54
CA LEU A 145 16.76 -13.12 -3.09
C LEU A 145 17.51 -13.27 -4.42
N LEU A 146 17.36 -12.31 -5.34
CA LEU A 146 18.12 -12.30 -6.59
C LEU A 146 19.62 -12.13 -6.35
N HIS A 147 20.02 -11.28 -5.40
CA HIS A 147 21.43 -11.05 -5.08
C HIS A 147 22.09 -12.29 -4.50
N THR A 148 21.39 -13.00 -3.61
CA THR A 148 21.88 -14.24 -2.97
C THR A 148 21.70 -15.49 -3.83
N GLY A 149 20.91 -15.41 -4.90
CA GLY A 149 20.57 -16.55 -5.76
C GLY A 149 19.62 -17.56 -5.11
N LEU A 150 18.87 -17.16 -4.07
CA LEU A 150 18.00 -18.04 -3.30
C LEU A 150 16.53 -17.96 -3.73
N ALA A 151 15.79 -19.05 -3.47
CA ALA A 151 14.35 -19.17 -3.69
C ALA A 151 13.88 -18.81 -5.12
N ASN A 152 14.72 -19.04 -6.13
CA ASN A 152 14.46 -18.68 -7.52
C ASN A 152 14.51 -19.89 -8.48
N GLY A 153 14.28 -21.10 -7.99
CA GLY A 153 14.23 -22.32 -8.81
C GLY A 153 13.15 -22.25 -9.90
N SER A 154 12.05 -21.56 -9.64
CA SER A 154 10.98 -21.27 -10.62
C SER A 154 11.31 -20.14 -11.59
N GLY A 155 12.36 -19.35 -11.32
CA GLY A 155 12.67 -18.13 -12.06
C GLY A 155 11.67 -16.98 -11.86
N GLN A 156 10.77 -17.08 -10.87
CA GLN A 156 9.69 -16.11 -10.61
C GLN A 156 10.09 -14.94 -9.69
N VAL A 157 11.23 -15.00 -9.01
CA VAL A 157 11.66 -13.89 -8.15
C VAL A 157 11.88 -12.63 -9.00
N GLY A 158 11.26 -11.54 -8.56
CA GLY A 158 11.23 -10.25 -9.22
C GLY A 158 10.19 -10.13 -10.33
N ARG A 159 9.62 -11.22 -10.86
CA ARG A 159 8.61 -11.16 -11.95
C ARG A 159 7.23 -10.79 -11.42
N ASN A 160 6.33 -10.42 -12.33
CA ASN A 160 4.95 -10.08 -12.03
C ASN A 160 4.85 -8.87 -11.10
N PHE A 161 5.79 -7.93 -11.23
CA PHE A 161 5.71 -6.66 -10.52
C PHE A 161 4.41 -5.96 -10.94
N MET A 162 3.58 -5.65 -9.96
CA MET A 162 2.32 -4.93 -10.13
C MET A 162 2.38 -3.61 -9.36
N ALA A 163 1.71 -2.61 -9.91
CA ALA A 163 1.39 -1.37 -9.21
C ALA A 163 -0.02 -0.94 -9.61
N HIS A 164 -0.86 -0.57 -8.65
CA HIS A 164 -2.20 -0.09 -8.96
C HIS A 164 -2.15 1.11 -9.91
N PRO A 165 -2.87 1.09 -11.05
CA PRO A 165 -3.31 2.34 -11.67
C PRO A 165 -4.04 3.17 -10.62
N SER A 166 -3.51 4.35 -10.33
CA SER A 166 -3.94 5.17 -9.19
C SER A 166 -4.19 6.62 -9.60
N VAL A 167 -4.72 6.82 -10.81
CA VAL A 167 -5.06 8.13 -11.35
C VAL A 167 -5.91 8.92 -10.35
N GLN A 168 -5.63 10.22 -10.29
CA GLN A 168 -6.35 11.14 -9.42
C GLN A 168 -6.96 12.26 -10.25
N VAL A 169 -8.15 12.71 -9.87
CA VAL A 169 -8.76 13.94 -10.36
C VAL A 169 -8.85 14.91 -9.19
N TRP A 170 -8.35 16.13 -9.39
CA TRP A 170 -8.39 17.19 -8.38
C TRP A 170 -9.26 18.33 -8.88
N GLY A 171 -10.26 18.69 -8.08
CA GLY A 171 -11.20 19.78 -8.35
C GLY A 171 -10.84 21.03 -7.56
N ARG A 172 -10.93 22.21 -8.21
CA ARG A 172 -10.88 23.51 -7.55
C ARG A 172 -12.28 23.98 -7.20
N PHE A 173 -12.50 24.40 -5.97
CA PHE A 173 -13.79 24.88 -5.46
C PHE A 173 -13.73 26.38 -5.12
N ASP A 174 -14.88 27.05 -5.07
CA ASP A 174 -14.95 28.45 -4.59
C ASP A 174 -14.85 28.54 -3.06
N THR A 175 -15.16 27.44 -2.37
CA THR A 175 -15.10 27.35 -0.92
C THR A 175 -13.77 26.72 -0.48
N PRO A 176 -13.16 27.18 0.63
CA PRO A 176 -11.95 26.57 1.13
C PRO A 176 -12.17 25.11 1.57
N MET A 177 -11.59 24.16 0.83
CA MET A 177 -11.63 22.73 1.11
C MET A 177 -10.69 22.30 2.23
N ARG A 178 -9.51 22.94 2.30
CA ARG A 178 -8.43 22.63 3.27
C ARG A 178 -8.14 21.12 3.35
N SER A 179 -7.96 20.49 2.20
CA SER A 179 -7.85 19.03 2.05
C SER A 179 -6.70 18.37 2.81
N HIS A 180 -5.73 19.13 3.36
CA HIS A 180 -4.78 18.58 4.34
C HIS A 180 -5.46 18.14 5.63
N ARG A 181 -6.56 18.74 6.07
CA ARG A 181 -7.18 18.39 7.35
C ARG A 181 -7.95 17.09 7.21
N GLY A 182 -8.03 16.31 8.27
CA GLY A 182 -8.84 15.10 8.23
C GLY A 182 -8.08 13.81 8.02
N TYR A 183 -8.78 12.69 8.07
CA TYR A 183 -8.29 11.47 7.44
C TYR A 183 -8.37 11.65 5.90
N PRO A 184 -7.30 11.34 5.15
CA PRO A 184 -7.21 11.73 3.74
C PRO A 184 -8.15 10.98 2.80
N SER A 185 -8.66 9.81 3.20
CA SER A 185 -9.48 8.92 2.36
C SER A 185 -10.66 8.34 3.14
N SER A 186 -11.43 9.22 3.80
CA SER A 186 -12.54 8.87 4.68
C SER A 186 -13.82 8.47 3.96
N ILE A 187 -13.93 8.62 2.65
CA ILE A 187 -15.05 8.16 1.83
C ILE A 187 -14.54 7.23 0.74
N ILE A 188 -15.25 6.11 0.56
CA ILE A 188 -14.99 5.15 -0.52
C ILE A 188 -16.25 4.79 -1.30
N SER A 189 -16.05 4.27 -2.50
CA SER A 189 -17.05 3.52 -3.27
C SER A 189 -16.43 2.24 -3.83
N GLU A 190 -17.14 1.12 -3.68
CA GLU A 190 -16.79 -0.17 -4.29
C GLU A 190 -17.66 -0.52 -5.50
N ASP A 191 -18.56 0.37 -5.95
CA ASP A 191 -19.46 0.11 -7.09
C ASP A 191 -18.69 -0.28 -8.36
N MET A 192 -17.45 0.21 -8.47
CA MET A 192 -16.57 -0.01 -9.61
C MET A 192 -15.53 -1.12 -9.37
N VAL A 193 -15.61 -1.88 -8.28
CA VAL A 193 -14.71 -3.03 -8.03
C VAL A 193 -14.99 -4.18 -9.00
N ARG A 194 -16.25 -4.30 -9.46
CA ARG A 194 -16.67 -5.23 -10.52
C ARG A 194 -17.75 -4.55 -11.39
N PRO A 195 -17.38 -3.55 -12.20
CA PRO A 195 -18.36 -2.78 -12.96
C PRO A 195 -19.01 -3.65 -14.03
N ALA A 196 -20.34 -3.56 -14.15
CA ALA A 196 -21.09 -4.34 -15.13
C ALA A 196 -20.80 -3.83 -16.55
N GLY A 197 -20.55 -4.75 -17.48
CA GLY A 197 -20.34 -4.40 -18.89
C GLY A 197 -19.00 -3.71 -19.20
N ALA A 198 -18.06 -3.71 -18.26
CA ALA A 198 -16.71 -3.21 -18.50
C ALA A 198 -15.93 -4.14 -19.45
N ASP A 199 -15.06 -3.53 -20.25
CA ASP A 199 -14.17 -4.19 -21.22
C ASP A 199 -12.78 -4.49 -20.65
N PHE A 200 -12.61 -4.34 -19.34
CA PHE A 200 -11.40 -4.66 -18.58
C PHE A 200 -11.67 -5.73 -17.51
N ALA A 201 -10.65 -6.50 -17.19
CA ALA A 201 -10.64 -7.44 -16.07
C ALA A 201 -10.48 -6.69 -14.75
N GLY A 202 -11.30 -7.10 -13.77
CA GLY A 202 -11.26 -6.51 -12.44
C GLY A 202 -12.06 -5.22 -12.35
N GLY A 203 -11.51 -4.25 -11.61
CA GLY A 203 -12.13 -2.95 -11.43
C GLY A 203 -11.25 -2.02 -10.60
N TYR A 204 -11.88 -1.11 -9.87
CA TYR A 204 -11.19 -0.16 -9.03
C TYR A 204 -12.03 0.29 -7.84
N LEU A 205 -11.37 0.52 -6.71
CA LEU A 205 -11.97 1.20 -5.56
C LEU A 205 -11.76 2.70 -5.70
N MET A 206 -12.82 3.48 -5.55
CA MET A 206 -12.73 4.95 -5.51
C MET A 206 -12.60 5.43 -4.07
N GLN A 207 -11.84 6.50 -3.88
CA GLN A 207 -11.70 7.16 -2.59
C GLN A 207 -11.54 8.67 -2.75
N ASN A 208 -12.04 9.42 -1.78
CA ASN A 208 -11.67 10.83 -1.69
C ASN A 208 -10.18 10.95 -1.33
N LEU A 209 -9.60 12.10 -1.68
CA LEU A 209 -8.21 12.41 -1.43
C LEU A 209 -8.07 13.79 -0.81
N GLY A 210 -7.29 13.82 0.26
CA GLY A 210 -6.71 15.02 0.83
C GLY A 210 -5.26 14.77 1.18
N VAL A 211 -4.37 15.73 0.95
CA VAL A 211 -2.94 15.55 1.24
C VAL A 211 -2.32 16.85 1.74
N MET A 212 -1.22 16.74 2.48
CA MET A 212 -0.42 17.89 2.92
C MET A 212 0.14 18.68 1.71
N PRO A 213 0.42 19.99 1.85
CA PRO A 213 0.86 20.85 0.75
C PRO A 213 2.05 20.31 -0.03
N LEU A 214 3.07 19.76 0.65
CA LEU A 214 4.27 19.21 0.00
C LEU A 214 3.94 17.98 -0.85
N THR A 215 3.05 17.11 -0.35
CA THR A 215 2.58 15.95 -1.11
C THR A 215 1.81 16.40 -2.34
N PHE A 216 0.93 17.39 -2.21
CA PHE A 216 0.18 17.94 -3.35
C PHE A 216 1.11 18.54 -4.40
N ALA A 217 2.05 19.40 -3.98
CA ALA A 217 3.05 20.00 -4.87
C ALA A 217 3.85 18.93 -5.64
N THR A 218 4.29 17.87 -4.94
CA THR A 218 5.02 16.76 -5.56
C THR A 218 4.17 16.03 -6.60
N THR A 219 2.87 15.84 -6.32
CA THR A 219 1.93 15.23 -7.28
C THR A 219 1.69 16.13 -8.49
N LEU A 220 1.56 17.45 -8.30
CA LEU A 220 1.43 18.41 -9.40
C LEU A 220 2.66 18.39 -10.32
N VAL A 221 3.86 18.29 -9.76
CA VAL A 221 5.11 18.21 -10.53
C VAL A 221 5.18 16.89 -11.30
N ARG A 222 5.05 15.76 -10.59
CA ARG A 222 5.32 14.44 -11.17
C ARG A 222 4.19 13.92 -12.06
N GLY A 223 2.95 14.12 -11.64
CA GLY A 223 1.75 13.62 -12.32
C GLY A 223 1.02 14.67 -13.16
N GLY A 224 1.25 15.96 -12.89
CA GLY A 224 0.66 17.05 -13.67
C GLY A 224 1.65 17.77 -14.60
N GLY A 225 2.96 17.53 -14.45
CA GLY A 225 3.99 18.22 -15.23
C GLY A 225 4.13 19.72 -14.93
N LEU A 226 3.56 20.20 -13.82
CA LEU A 226 3.60 21.62 -13.46
C LEU A 226 5.00 22.02 -12.93
N TRP A 227 5.47 23.19 -13.34
CA TRP A 227 6.70 23.79 -12.85
C TRP A 227 6.62 25.32 -12.91
N GLY A 228 7.53 26.01 -12.22
CA GLY A 228 7.64 27.47 -12.25
C GLY A 228 6.34 28.19 -11.82
N PRO A 229 5.95 29.28 -12.50
CA PRO A 229 4.75 30.06 -12.17
C PRO A 229 3.43 29.26 -12.15
N ALA A 230 3.30 28.23 -12.99
CA ALA A 230 2.11 27.40 -13.03
C ALA A 230 1.96 26.55 -11.76
N LEU A 231 3.07 26.00 -11.26
CA LEU A 231 3.10 25.28 -9.99
C LEU A 231 2.79 26.21 -8.82
N THR A 232 3.42 27.38 -8.76
CA THR A 232 3.19 28.33 -7.66
C THR A 232 1.75 28.83 -7.66
N GLY A 233 1.18 29.17 -8.81
CA GLY A 233 -0.23 29.57 -8.92
C GLY A 233 -1.20 28.48 -8.46
N ALA A 234 -0.97 27.22 -8.83
CA ALA A 234 -1.77 26.11 -8.32
C ALA A 234 -1.62 25.92 -6.79
N MET A 235 -0.43 26.18 -6.25
CA MET A 235 -0.15 26.10 -4.81
C MET A 235 -0.72 27.27 -4.01
N ASP A 236 -0.83 28.46 -4.59
CA ASP A 236 -1.54 29.60 -3.97
C ASP A 236 -3.02 29.24 -3.71
N ASP A 237 -3.56 28.41 -4.60
CA ASP A 237 -4.92 27.90 -4.57
C ASP A 237 -5.09 26.59 -3.81
N TYR A 238 -4.03 26.05 -3.21
CA TYR A 238 -4.03 24.74 -2.53
C TYR A 238 -5.19 24.54 -1.54
N ALA A 239 -5.54 25.58 -0.79
CA ALA A 239 -6.62 25.52 0.21
C ALA A 239 -8.01 25.26 -0.38
N TYR A 240 -8.17 25.39 -1.70
CA TYR A 240 -9.43 25.24 -2.43
C TYR A 240 -9.49 23.95 -3.26
N TYR A 241 -8.46 23.11 -3.18
CA TYR A 241 -8.41 21.85 -3.91
C TYR A 241 -8.87 20.67 -3.05
N SER A 242 -9.66 19.80 -3.66
CA SER A 242 -10.02 18.48 -3.14
C SER A 242 -9.87 17.43 -4.25
N GLY A 243 -9.40 16.24 -3.89
CA GLY A 243 -9.16 15.16 -4.85
C GLY A 243 -10.12 13.99 -4.68
N ALA A 244 -10.23 13.21 -5.75
CA ALA A 244 -10.73 11.85 -5.73
C ALA A 244 -9.80 10.98 -6.61
N GLY A 245 -9.64 9.72 -6.28
CA GLY A 245 -8.76 8.84 -7.03
C GLY A 245 -9.13 7.39 -6.87
N ILE A 246 -8.41 6.54 -7.60
CA ILE A 246 -8.67 5.11 -7.61
C ILE A 246 -7.51 4.28 -7.05
N ASN A 247 -7.83 3.05 -6.68
CA ASN A 247 -6.92 1.92 -6.69
C ASN A 247 -7.48 0.91 -7.70
N GLY A 248 -6.93 0.85 -8.91
CA GLY A 248 -7.38 -0.13 -9.90
C GLY A 248 -6.55 -1.41 -9.88
N GLU A 249 -7.14 -2.48 -10.40
CA GLU A 249 -6.47 -3.76 -10.56
C GLU A 249 -5.39 -3.66 -11.64
N CYS A 250 -4.18 -4.13 -11.29
CA CYS A 250 -3.08 -4.37 -12.20
C CYS A 250 -2.87 -5.87 -12.34
N LEU A 251 -2.89 -6.38 -13.57
CA LEU A 251 -2.72 -7.80 -13.86
C LEU A 251 -1.24 -8.20 -13.76
N PRO A 252 -0.94 -9.42 -13.29
CA PRO A 252 0.43 -9.93 -13.29
C PRO A 252 0.94 -10.07 -14.72
N SER A 253 2.17 -9.60 -14.97
CA SER A 253 2.84 -9.73 -16.26
C SER A 253 4.30 -10.09 -16.07
N GLU A 254 4.79 -11.10 -16.79
CA GLU A 254 6.21 -11.48 -16.74
C GLU A 254 7.15 -10.39 -17.29
N ARG A 255 6.63 -9.48 -18.11
CA ARG A 255 7.39 -8.32 -18.63
C ARG A 255 7.68 -7.30 -17.54
N ASN A 256 6.79 -7.19 -16.57
CA ASN A 256 6.95 -6.29 -15.44
C ASN A 256 7.77 -7.00 -14.37
N ARG A 257 9.02 -6.58 -14.19
CA ARG A 257 9.96 -7.28 -13.32
C ARG A 257 10.96 -6.38 -12.64
N LEU A 258 11.38 -6.83 -11.47
CA LEU A 258 12.55 -6.37 -10.76
C LEU A 258 13.75 -7.25 -11.12
N THR A 259 14.86 -6.61 -11.48
CA THR A 259 16.16 -7.21 -11.76
C THR A 259 17.25 -6.50 -10.96
N LEU A 260 18.48 -7.03 -11.02
CA LEU A 260 19.64 -6.37 -10.45
C LEU A 260 20.31 -5.52 -11.53
N ALA A 261 20.62 -4.27 -11.20
CA ALA A 261 21.43 -3.40 -12.02
C ALA A 261 22.92 -3.74 -11.89
N ASP A 262 23.73 -3.28 -12.85
CA ASP A 262 25.20 -3.41 -12.78
C ASP A 262 25.81 -2.51 -11.69
N GLU A 263 25.09 -1.44 -11.29
CA GLU A 263 25.51 -0.54 -10.21
C GLU A 263 25.14 -1.11 -8.84
N ALA A 264 26.12 -1.17 -7.94
CA ALA A 264 25.90 -1.49 -6.53
C ALA A 264 25.53 -0.26 -5.70
N ASP A 265 24.78 -0.48 -4.61
CA ASP A 265 24.59 0.55 -3.59
C ASP A 265 25.83 0.72 -2.69
N ALA A 266 25.71 1.58 -1.67
CA ALA A 266 26.80 1.88 -0.74
C ALA A 266 27.27 0.68 0.08
N LEU A 267 26.51 -0.42 0.12
CA LEU A 267 26.84 -1.66 0.83
C LEU A 267 27.35 -2.75 -0.11
N GLY A 268 27.55 -2.44 -1.39
CA GLY A 268 28.01 -3.40 -2.40
C GLY A 268 26.90 -4.33 -2.92
N VAL A 269 25.63 -4.10 -2.54
CA VAL A 269 24.49 -4.89 -3.04
C VAL A 269 23.99 -4.27 -4.35
N PRO A 270 23.90 -5.01 -5.46
CA PRO A 270 23.36 -4.51 -6.73
C PRO A 270 22.01 -3.81 -6.55
N ARG A 271 21.82 -2.62 -7.12
CA ARG A 271 20.57 -1.86 -7.02
C ARG A 271 19.42 -2.60 -7.71
N ALA A 272 18.20 -2.41 -7.20
CA ALA A 272 17.01 -2.87 -7.91
C ALA A 272 16.78 -2.02 -9.17
N ARG A 273 16.64 -2.69 -10.31
CA ARG A 273 16.10 -2.13 -11.55
C ARG A 273 14.68 -2.64 -11.73
N ILE A 274 13.71 -1.73 -11.81
CA ILE A 274 12.31 -2.07 -12.04
C ILE A 274 11.96 -1.67 -13.47
N ASP A 275 11.66 -2.66 -14.31
CA ASP A 275 11.08 -2.45 -15.63
C ASP A 275 9.57 -2.66 -15.49
N PHE A 276 8.79 -1.58 -15.62
CA PHE A 276 7.33 -1.58 -15.44
C PHE A 276 6.65 -0.75 -16.52
N THR A 277 5.57 -1.29 -17.08
CA THR A 277 4.69 -0.60 -18.02
C THR A 277 3.25 -1.07 -17.79
N THR A 278 2.29 -0.14 -17.88
CA THR A 278 0.87 -0.48 -17.85
C THR A 278 0.48 -1.27 -19.10
N GLY A 279 -0.50 -2.16 -18.97
CA GLY A 279 -1.09 -2.86 -20.09
C GLY A 279 -2.43 -2.25 -20.49
N SER A 280 -3.02 -2.83 -21.54
CA SER A 280 -4.34 -2.40 -22.06
C SER A 280 -5.44 -2.48 -21.01
N ASN A 281 -5.31 -3.37 -20.02
CA ASN A 281 -6.28 -3.49 -18.93
C ASN A 281 -6.25 -2.27 -18.00
N GLU A 282 -5.06 -1.88 -17.54
CA GLU A 282 -4.86 -0.72 -16.65
C GLU A 282 -5.19 0.60 -17.37
N ASP A 283 -4.88 0.67 -18.67
CA ASP A 283 -5.21 1.81 -19.51
C ASP A 283 -6.75 1.94 -19.67
N ALA A 284 -7.46 0.83 -19.88
CA ALA A 284 -8.93 0.82 -19.96
C ALA A 284 -9.59 1.18 -18.62
N ILE A 285 -9.06 0.69 -17.49
CA ILE A 285 -9.49 1.09 -16.14
C ILE A 285 -9.32 2.61 -15.96
N THR A 286 -8.17 3.15 -16.34
CA THR A 286 -7.89 4.60 -16.22
C THR A 286 -8.83 5.42 -17.10
N ALA A 287 -9.03 4.99 -18.35
CA ALA A 287 -9.93 5.65 -19.30
C ALA A 287 -11.39 5.67 -18.80
N HIS A 288 -11.84 4.61 -18.13
CA HIS A 288 -13.16 4.55 -17.52
C HIS A 288 -13.24 5.40 -16.24
N ALA A 289 -12.23 5.34 -15.37
CA ALA A 289 -12.27 6.01 -14.07
C ALA A 289 -12.24 7.54 -14.16
N VAL A 290 -11.48 8.12 -15.09
CA VAL A 290 -11.30 9.58 -15.18
C VAL A 290 -12.62 10.33 -15.39
N PRO A 291 -13.50 9.97 -16.34
CA PRO A 291 -14.80 10.61 -16.50
C PRO A 291 -15.71 10.47 -15.27
N VAL A 292 -15.68 9.31 -14.60
CA VAL A 292 -16.46 9.05 -13.38
C VAL A 292 -15.99 9.94 -12.23
N LEU A 293 -14.69 10.04 -11.99
CA LEU A 293 -14.14 10.91 -10.95
C LEU A 293 -14.42 12.39 -11.23
N ARG A 294 -14.37 12.81 -12.50
CA ARG A 294 -14.73 14.17 -12.92
C ARG A 294 -16.18 14.48 -12.63
N SER A 295 -17.11 13.62 -13.02
CA SER A 295 -18.54 13.85 -12.81
C SER A 295 -18.88 13.98 -11.33
N ILE A 296 -18.26 13.17 -10.46
CA ILE A 296 -18.41 13.28 -9.00
C ILE A 296 -17.96 14.65 -8.50
N LEU A 297 -16.76 15.11 -8.86
CA LEU A 297 -16.22 16.38 -8.37
C LEU A 297 -16.97 17.59 -8.93
N GLU A 298 -17.38 17.55 -10.20
CA GLU A 298 -18.18 18.60 -10.83
C GLU A 298 -19.58 18.69 -10.22
N ALA A 299 -20.23 17.55 -9.96
CA ALA A 299 -21.51 17.50 -9.26
C ALA A 299 -21.39 17.99 -7.80
N ALA A 300 -20.23 17.77 -7.17
CA ALA A 300 -19.91 18.32 -5.86
C ALA A 300 -19.62 19.85 -5.87
N GLY A 301 -19.53 20.48 -7.05
CA GLY A 301 -19.34 21.92 -7.21
C GLY A 301 -17.94 22.37 -7.59
N ALA A 302 -17.05 21.48 -8.05
CA ALA A 302 -15.75 21.88 -8.60
C ALA A 302 -15.94 22.75 -9.86
N ARG A 303 -15.20 23.86 -9.95
CA ARG A 303 -15.19 24.79 -11.11
C ARG A 303 -14.31 24.32 -12.25
N SER A 304 -13.24 23.62 -11.90
CA SER A 304 -12.31 23.04 -12.86
C SER A 304 -11.70 21.78 -12.26
N THR A 305 -11.32 20.85 -13.12
CA THR A 305 -10.70 19.58 -12.74
C THR A 305 -9.37 19.38 -13.46
N MET A 306 -8.41 18.78 -12.75
CA MET A 306 -7.12 18.36 -13.31
C MET A 306 -6.90 16.87 -13.05
N VAL A 307 -6.43 16.15 -14.06
CA VAL A 307 -6.05 14.74 -13.95
C VAL A 307 -4.57 14.69 -13.62
N LEU A 308 -4.21 13.89 -12.63
CA LEU A 308 -2.83 13.68 -12.20
C LEU A 308 -2.50 12.20 -12.30
N ASP A 309 -1.52 11.87 -13.14
CA ASP A 309 -1.06 10.50 -13.33
C ASP A 309 -0.30 10.01 -12.10
N ARG A 310 -0.62 8.79 -11.67
CA ARG A 310 -0.01 8.18 -10.49
C ARG A 310 -0.17 6.68 -10.49
N THR A 311 0.86 6.00 -9.98
CA THR A 311 0.83 4.59 -9.58
C THR A 311 0.98 4.47 -8.07
N ALA A 312 0.50 3.37 -7.49
CA ALA A 312 0.61 3.11 -6.07
C ALA A 312 0.79 1.62 -5.78
N HIS A 313 1.26 1.32 -4.57
CA HIS A 313 1.40 -0.02 -4.01
C HIS A 313 2.17 -0.99 -4.94
N THR A 314 3.46 -1.13 -4.70
CA THR A 314 4.29 -2.14 -5.38
C THR A 314 3.96 -3.52 -4.81
N ILE A 315 3.68 -4.52 -5.65
CA ILE A 315 3.12 -5.81 -5.21
C ILE A 315 3.62 -6.95 -6.13
N GLY A 316 3.73 -8.17 -5.61
CA GLY A 316 3.71 -9.41 -6.41
C GLY A 316 5.03 -10.02 -6.86
N THR A 317 6.16 -9.44 -6.49
CA THR A 317 7.50 -9.84 -6.95
C THR A 317 8.03 -11.18 -6.42
N CYS A 318 7.35 -11.83 -5.48
CA CYS A 318 7.67 -13.16 -4.97
C CYS A 318 6.38 -13.98 -4.81
N ARG A 319 5.55 -13.99 -5.87
CA ARG A 319 4.18 -14.50 -5.85
C ARG A 319 4.03 -15.88 -5.17
N MET A 320 2.97 -16.02 -4.39
CA MET A 320 2.50 -17.31 -3.89
C MET A 320 1.76 -18.08 -4.97
N GLY A 321 1.76 -19.41 -4.86
CA GLY A 321 1.03 -20.31 -5.74
C GLY A 321 0.94 -21.71 -5.15
N ASP A 322 0.32 -22.62 -5.88
CA ASP A 322 0.15 -24.04 -5.55
C ASP A 322 1.17 -24.96 -6.24
N ASP A 323 1.98 -24.41 -7.15
CA ASP A 323 2.98 -25.14 -7.93
C ASP A 323 4.38 -24.50 -7.79
N PRO A 324 5.39 -25.26 -7.33
CA PRO A 324 6.78 -24.79 -7.24
C PRO A 324 7.39 -24.39 -8.58
N ALA A 325 6.85 -24.82 -9.73
CA ALA A 325 7.35 -24.41 -11.04
C ALA A 325 6.92 -22.99 -11.44
N THR A 326 5.85 -22.45 -10.83
CA THR A 326 5.23 -21.18 -11.25
C THR A 326 5.11 -20.14 -10.12
N SER A 327 5.63 -20.45 -8.94
CA SER A 327 5.59 -19.57 -7.77
C SER A 327 6.88 -19.60 -6.95
N VAL A 328 7.06 -18.61 -6.07
CA VAL A 328 8.24 -18.50 -5.20
C VAL A 328 7.98 -19.15 -3.84
N VAL A 329 6.75 -19.01 -3.36
CA VAL A 329 6.30 -19.56 -2.08
C VAL A 329 4.99 -20.31 -2.24
N ASP A 330 4.76 -21.25 -1.31
CA ASP A 330 3.50 -21.97 -1.19
C ASP A 330 2.36 -21.06 -0.70
N PRO A 331 1.11 -21.56 -0.60
CA PRO A 331 -0.02 -20.77 -0.13
C PRO A 331 0.09 -20.29 1.32
N HIS A 332 1.09 -20.72 2.09
CA HIS A 332 1.35 -20.28 3.46
C HIS A 332 2.55 -19.32 3.56
N GLY A 333 3.22 -19.03 2.45
CA GLY A 333 4.37 -18.14 2.38
C GLY A 333 5.70 -18.84 2.61
N ARG A 334 5.76 -20.18 2.64
CA ARG A 334 7.00 -20.94 2.74
C ARG A 334 7.68 -21.02 1.38
N SER A 335 9.00 -20.82 1.34
CA SER A 335 9.76 -21.04 0.10
C SER A 335 9.66 -22.51 -0.34
N TRP A 336 9.48 -22.71 -1.65
CA TRP A 336 9.55 -24.05 -2.25
C TRP A 336 10.96 -24.63 -2.22
N ASP A 337 11.98 -23.78 -2.37
CA ASP A 337 13.38 -24.20 -2.53
C ASP A 337 14.13 -24.30 -1.20
N VAL A 338 13.79 -23.45 -0.22
CA VAL A 338 14.54 -23.31 1.04
C VAL A 338 13.64 -23.64 2.23
N PRO A 339 13.79 -24.82 2.88
CA PRO A 339 12.78 -25.36 3.79
C PRO A 339 12.41 -24.51 5.02
N ASN A 340 13.33 -23.69 5.53
CA ASN A 340 13.10 -22.84 6.70
C ASN A 340 13.09 -21.34 6.38
N LEU A 341 12.88 -20.99 5.10
CA LEU A 341 12.68 -19.64 4.64
C LEU A 341 11.19 -19.39 4.35
N TRP A 342 10.69 -18.26 4.84
CA TRP A 342 9.34 -17.77 4.63
C TRP A 342 9.36 -16.35 4.09
N ILE A 343 8.32 -15.94 3.38
CA ILE A 343 8.10 -14.56 2.93
C ILE A 343 6.74 -14.08 3.40
N SER A 344 6.71 -12.93 4.08
CA SER A 344 5.52 -12.35 4.69
C SER A 344 5.45 -10.85 4.46
N ASP A 345 5.25 -10.46 3.20
CA ASP A 345 5.01 -9.07 2.80
C ASP A 345 4.17 -9.01 1.50
N ASN A 346 4.04 -7.82 0.91
CA ASN A 346 3.32 -7.59 -0.34
C ASN A 346 3.94 -8.21 -1.60
N SER A 347 5.15 -8.78 -1.53
CA SER A 347 5.73 -9.49 -2.67
C SER A 347 4.98 -10.79 -2.98
N THR A 348 4.29 -11.40 -2.01
CA THR A 348 3.68 -12.73 -2.18
C THR A 348 2.33 -12.72 -2.91
N PHE A 349 1.79 -11.56 -3.23
CA PHE A 349 0.47 -11.43 -3.83
C PHE A 349 0.44 -11.92 -5.28
N PRO A 350 -0.51 -12.79 -5.67
CA PRO A 350 -0.64 -13.27 -7.05
C PRO A 350 -1.46 -12.32 -7.94
N SER A 351 -2.28 -11.45 -7.33
CA SER A 351 -2.97 -10.31 -7.97
C SER A 351 -2.82 -9.08 -7.06
N SER A 352 -2.83 -7.90 -7.67
CA SER A 352 -2.76 -6.62 -6.94
C SER A 352 -4.03 -6.28 -6.16
N LEU A 353 -5.18 -6.85 -6.54
CA LEU A 353 -6.51 -6.50 -6.02
C LEU A 353 -6.91 -5.06 -6.41
N THR A 354 -8.01 -4.56 -5.86
CA THR A 354 -8.53 -3.20 -6.12
C THR A 354 -8.53 -2.31 -4.86
N ALA A 355 -8.04 -2.80 -3.73
CA ALA A 355 -8.04 -2.10 -2.45
C ALA A 355 -6.63 -1.98 -1.87
N ASN A 356 -6.40 -1.01 -0.99
CA ASN A 356 -5.10 -0.85 -0.33
C ASN A 356 -4.67 -2.18 0.36
N PRO A 357 -3.44 -2.69 0.13
CA PRO A 357 -3.09 -4.07 0.44
C PRO A 357 -2.82 -4.34 1.92
N ALA A 358 -2.67 -3.31 2.76
CA ALA A 358 -2.16 -3.44 4.13
C ALA A 358 -2.95 -4.43 5.00
N LEU A 359 -4.30 -4.42 4.91
CA LEU A 359 -5.12 -5.36 5.68
C LEU A 359 -4.91 -6.81 5.21
N THR A 360 -4.80 -7.03 3.91
CA THR A 360 -4.51 -8.34 3.33
C THR A 360 -3.11 -8.79 3.74
N ILE A 361 -2.09 -7.92 3.71
CA ILE A 361 -0.74 -8.24 4.19
C ILE A 361 -0.81 -8.73 5.65
N MET A 362 -1.50 -8.01 6.53
CA MET A 362 -1.65 -8.42 7.93
C MET A 362 -2.35 -9.78 8.07
N ALA A 363 -3.41 -10.03 7.29
CA ALA A 363 -4.12 -11.31 7.32
C ALA A 363 -3.23 -12.47 6.84
N LEU A 364 -2.46 -12.27 5.77
CA LEU A 364 -1.52 -13.27 5.26
C LEU A 364 -0.37 -13.48 6.24
N SER A 365 0.14 -12.44 6.91
CA SER A 365 1.17 -12.58 7.94
C SER A 365 0.72 -13.40 9.14
N LEU A 366 -0.53 -13.24 9.60
CA LEU A 366 -1.09 -14.08 10.66
C LEU A 366 -1.20 -15.54 10.21
N ARG A 367 -1.70 -15.79 8.99
CA ARG A 367 -1.76 -17.14 8.41
C ARG A 367 -0.38 -17.79 8.28
N THR A 368 0.63 -17.03 7.84
CA THR A 368 2.01 -17.50 7.74
C THR A 368 2.58 -17.82 9.12
N ALA A 369 2.31 -17.00 10.13
CA ALA A 369 2.74 -17.26 11.49
C ALA A 369 2.14 -18.55 12.05
N ASP A 370 0.83 -18.78 11.86
CA ASP A 370 0.16 -20.01 12.28
C ASP A 370 0.77 -21.24 11.59
N ALA A 371 1.03 -21.15 10.29
CA ALA A 371 1.66 -22.25 9.53
C ALA A 371 3.09 -22.53 10.00
N MET A 372 3.87 -21.47 10.29
CA MET A 372 5.24 -21.61 10.80
C MET A 372 5.27 -22.24 12.20
N LEU A 373 4.29 -21.92 13.06
CA LEU A 373 4.18 -22.51 14.41
C LEU A 373 3.76 -23.98 14.39
N ALA A 374 3.10 -24.42 13.32
CA ALA A 374 2.65 -25.80 13.14
C ALA A 374 3.68 -26.72 12.43
N ALA A 375 4.76 -26.15 11.89
CA ALA A 375 5.70 -26.82 10.97
C ALA A 375 6.83 -27.61 11.64
#